data_AF-A0A8K1SWD2-F1
#
_entry.id   AF-A0A8K1SWD2-F1
#
_cell.length_a   1.000
_cell.length_b   1.000
_cell.length_c   1.000
_cell.angle_alpha   90.00
_cell.angle_beta   90.00
_cell.angle_gamma   90.00
#
_symmetry.space_group_name_H-M   'P 1'
#
loop_
_entity.id
_entity.type
_entity.pdbx_description
1 polymer ?
#
loop_
_entity_poly.entity_id
_entity_poly.type
_entity_poly.pdbx_seq_one_letter_code
_entity_poly.pdbx_strand_id
1 'polypeptide(L)'
;MLSLLYGGLIFFFLFIVIGFFTSGLFNKSERSSISWSSPYECGFTSSSLSFNCFSFTYFSLLVFFVVFDLEISLLLNLPEQGLLYNNFFYYFIFLLILSAGFICEVLLGYVRWGY
;
A
#
# COMPACT_ATOMS: atom_id res chain seq x y z
N MET A 1 10.01 29.69 8.87
CA MET A 1 11.17 29.39 8.00
C MET A 1 12.38 28.89 8.80
N LEU A 2 12.87 29.65 9.80
CA LEU A 2 14.01 29.24 10.65
C LEU A 2 13.79 27.89 11.39
N SER A 3 12.60 27.67 11.95
CA SER A 3 12.25 26.41 12.63
C SER A 3 12.29 25.19 11.71
N LEU A 4 11.96 25.37 10.42
CA LEU A 4 12.00 24.28 9.44
C LEU A 4 13.45 23.94 9.07
N LEU A 5 14.32 24.96 8.97
CA LEU A 5 15.75 24.76 8.74
C LEU A 5 16.41 24.03 9.91
N TYR A 6 16.14 24.43 11.15
CA TYR A 6 16.68 23.71 12.33
C TYR A 6 16.14 22.29 12.43
N GLY A 7 14.84 22.07 12.16
CA GLY A 7 14.27 20.73 12.10
C GLY A 7 14.94 19.84 11.05
N GLY A 8 15.20 20.38 9.86
CA GLY A 8 15.90 19.67 8.78
C GLY A 8 17.33 19.30 9.14
N LEU A 9 18.07 20.20 9.80
CA LEU A 9 19.45 19.94 10.24
C LEU A 9 19.51 18.84 11.31
N ILE A 10 18.58 18.84 12.26
CA ILE A 10 18.50 17.80 13.30
C ILE A 10 18.21 16.44 12.67
N PHE A 11 17.26 16.37 11.73
CA PHE A 11 16.92 15.13 11.04
C PHE A 11 18.09 14.58 10.22
N PHE A 12 18.81 15.46 9.51
CA PHE A 12 19.99 15.08 8.73
C PHE A 12 21.12 14.54 9.62
N PHE A 13 21.35 15.18 10.77
CA PHE A 13 22.35 14.69 11.74
C PHE A 13 21.97 13.31 12.28
N LEU A 14 20.71 13.10 12.66
CA LEU A 14 20.23 11.80 13.12
C LEU A 14 20.38 10.71 12.05
N PHE A 15 20.09 11.03 10.79
CA PHE A 15 20.26 10.10 9.67
C PHE A 15 21.72 9.65 9.51
N ILE A 16 22.68 10.57 9.60
CA ILE A 16 24.11 10.25 9.53
C ILE A 16 24.53 9.34 10.68
N VAL A 17 24.12 9.66 11.91
CA VAL A 17 24.47 8.88 13.10
C VAL A 17 23.92 7.45 12.99
N ILE A 18 22.64 7.31 12.67
CA ILE A 18 22.00 5.99 12.52
C ILE A 18 22.67 5.20 11.39
N GLY A 19 22.84 5.82 10.22
CA GLY A 19 23.47 5.19 9.05
C GLY A 19 24.90 4.71 9.33
N PHE A 20 25.67 5.47 10.10
CA PHE A 20 27.01 5.09 10.52
C PHE A 20 27.02 3.84 11.41
N PHE A 21 26.16 3.78 12.42
CA PHE A 21 26.07 2.63 13.32
C PHE A 21 25.50 1.37 12.64
N THR A 22 24.59 1.53 11.67
CA THR A 22 24.06 0.42 10.88
C THR A 22 24.97 0.01 9.72
N SER A 23 26.06 0.74 9.47
CA SER A 23 26.95 0.46 8.35
C SER A 23 27.62 -0.90 8.50
N GLY A 24 27.75 -1.62 7.38
CA GLY A 24 28.46 -2.90 7.32
C GLY A 24 29.96 -2.80 7.58
N LEU A 25 30.50 -1.59 7.83
CA LEU A 25 31.88 -1.38 8.25
C LEU A 25 32.07 -1.75 9.74
N PHE A 26 31.08 -1.47 10.60
CA PHE A 26 31.13 -1.80 12.03
C PHE A 26 30.43 -3.11 12.35
N ASN A 27 29.37 -3.47 11.60
CA ASN A 27 28.71 -4.75 11.77
C ASN A 27 29.54 -5.84 11.09
N LYS A 28 30.09 -6.76 11.88
CA LYS A 28 31.16 -7.68 11.51
C LYS A 28 30.89 -8.38 10.17
N SER A 29 31.84 -8.22 9.26
CA SER A 29 31.99 -8.98 8.01
C SER A 29 32.37 -10.43 8.33
N GLU A 30 31.46 -11.19 8.93
CA GLU A 30 31.52 -12.64 8.75
C GLU A 30 31.06 -12.88 7.31
N ARG A 31 31.87 -13.59 6.52
CA ARG A 31 31.44 -14.09 5.22
C ARG A 31 30.14 -14.83 5.49
N SER A 32 29.01 -14.28 5.07
CA SER A 32 27.71 -14.90 5.23
C SER A 32 27.85 -16.30 4.69
N SER A 33 27.90 -17.32 5.57
CA SER A 33 27.97 -18.68 5.07
C SER A 33 26.70 -18.90 4.28
N ILE A 34 26.81 -19.60 3.15
CA ILE A 34 25.75 -19.72 2.14
C ILE A 34 24.40 -20.14 2.79
N SER A 35 24.47 -20.89 3.89
CA SER A 35 23.36 -21.32 4.75
C SER A 35 22.58 -20.21 5.45
N TRP A 36 23.19 -19.08 5.81
CA TRP A 36 22.50 -17.93 6.42
C TRP A 36 21.94 -16.98 5.35
N SER A 37 22.50 -17.02 4.14
CA SER A 37 22.05 -16.22 2.99
C SER A 37 21.05 -16.94 2.08
N SER A 38 20.76 -18.21 2.33
CA SER A 38 19.76 -18.98 1.59
C SER A 38 18.35 -18.78 2.17
N PRO A 39 17.29 -18.83 1.34
CA PRO A 39 15.92 -18.76 1.82
C PRO A 39 15.63 -19.88 2.83
N TYR A 40 14.82 -19.58 3.84
CA TYR A 40 14.45 -20.55 4.86
C TYR A 40 13.44 -21.55 4.28
N GLU A 41 13.87 -22.80 4.12
CA GLU A 41 13.03 -23.90 3.65
C GLU A 41 12.85 -24.99 4.72
N CYS A 42 12.73 -24.59 5.99
CA CYS A 42 12.57 -25.53 7.10
C CYS A 42 13.67 -26.62 7.17
N GLY A 43 14.89 -26.32 6.69
CA GLY A 43 16.03 -27.24 6.71
C GLY A 43 16.19 -28.12 5.46
N PHE A 44 15.33 -27.97 4.44
CA PHE A 44 15.45 -28.65 3.15
C PHE A 44 16.31 -27.86 2.15
N THR A 45 16.78 -28.53 1.10
CA THR A 45 17.48 -27.90 -0.02
C THR A 45 16.48 -27.42 -1.06
N SER A 46 16.62 -26.16 -1.50
CA SER A 46 15.78 -25.56 -2.53
C SER A 46 15.82 -26.34 -3.84
N SER A 47 14.78 -27.13 -4.09
CA SER A 47 14.67 -27.97 -5.29
C SER A 47 14.09 -27.23 -6.49
N SER A 48 13.55 -26.02 -6.31
CA SER A 48 12.89 -25.27 -7.37
C SER A 48 12.95 -23.76 -7.15
N LEU A 49 12.92 -23.01 -8.25
CA LEU A 49 12.68 -21.57 -8.23
C LEU A 49 11.29 -21.32 -7.61
N SER A 50 11.23 -20.43 -6.64
CA SER A 50 9.98 -19.94 -6.06
C SER A 50 9.24 -19.06 -7.07
N PHE A 51 8.60 -19.67 -8.06
CA PHE A 51 7.63 -18.96 -8.88
C PHE A 51 6.40 -18.70 -8.02
N ASN A 52 6.23 -17.45 -7.60
CA ASN A 52 4.94 -17.02 -7.06
C ASN A 52 3.97 -16.95 -8.24
N CYS A 53 3.17 -18.01 -8.42
CA CYS A 53 1.97 -17.94 -9.24
C CYS A 53 1.01 -16.97 -8.56
N PHE A 54 1.08 -15.70 -8.97
CA PHE A 54 0.19 -14.67 -8.47
C PHE A 54 -1.24 -15.00 -8.91
N SER A 55 -2.16 -15.09 -7.95
CA SER A 55 -3.56 -15.33 -8.28
C SER A 55 -4.19 -14.06 -8.86
N PHE A 56 -5.08 -14.23 -9.84
CA PHE A 56 -5.83 -13.12 -10.44
C PHE A 56 -6.68 -12.33 -9.43
N THR A 57 -6.97 -12.92 -8.27
CA THR A 57 -7.75 -12.27 -7.20
C THR A 57 -7.05 -11.04 -6.61
N TYR A 58 -5.73 -11.08 -6.47
CA TYR A 58 -4.99 -9.92 -5.97
C TYR A 58 -4.91 -8.79 -7.01
N PHE A 59 -4.90 -9.15 -8.30
CA PHE A 59 -4.96 -8.18 -9.38
C PHE A 59 -6.30 -7.44 -9.41
N SER A 60 -7.43 -8.17 -9.30
CA SER A 60 -8.75 -7.52 -9.26
C SER A 60 -8.88 -6.58 -8.06
N LEU A 61 -8.37 -6.98 -6.89
CA LEU A 61 -8.38 -6.15 -5.69
C LEU A 61 -7.62 -4.83 -5.88
N LEU A 62 -6.45 -4.88 -6.53
CA LEU A 62 -5.68 -3.67 -6.84
C LEU A 62 -6.45 -2.71 -7.75
N VAL A 63 -7.11 -3.23 -8.80
CA VAL A 63 -7.93 -2.42 -9.70
C VAL A 63 -9.11 -1.80 -8.95
N PHE A 64 -9.83 -2.58 -8.13
CA PHE A 64 -10.94 -2.06 -7.31
C PHE A 64 -10.47 -0.97 -6.36
N PHE A 65 -9.34 -1.18 -5.68
CA PHE A 65 -8.77 -0.18 -4.78
C PHE A 65 -8.54 1.16 -5.48
N VAL A 66 -7.94 1.14 -6.68
CA VAL A 66 -7.68 2.37 -7.45
C VAL A 66 -8.97 3.08 -7.85
N VAL A 67 -10.00 2.32 -8.28
CA VAL A 67 -11.29 2.91 -8.68
C VAL A 67 -12.00 3.52 -7.46
N PHE A 68 -12.11 2.78 -6.35
CA PHE A 68 -12.76 3.28 -5.14
C PHE A 68 -12.03 4.49 -4.52
N ASP A 69 -10.69 4.54 -4.58
CA ASP A 69 -9.92 5.68 -4.08
C ASP A 69 -10.18 6.96 -4.90
N LEU A 70 -10.32 6.82 -6.23
CA LEU A 70 -10.72 7.93 -7.11
C LEU A 70 -12.13 8.42 -6.75
N GLU A 71 -13.09 7.50 -6.56
CA GLU A 71 -14.47 7.85 -6.23
C GLU A 71 -14.59 8.55 -4.86
N ILE A 72 -13.83 8.09 -3.85
CA ILE A 72 -13.78 8.75 -2.53
C ILE A 72 -13.14 10.14 -2.64
N SER A 73 -12.09 10.28 -3.45
CA SER A 73 -11.45 11.58 -3.71
C SER A 73 -12.44 12.60 -4.30
N LEU A 74 -13.38 12.16 -5.15
CA LEU A 74 -14.45 13.01 -5.67
C LEU A 74 -15.49 13.39 -4.61
N LEU A 75 -15.79 12.48 -3.67
CA LEU A 75 -16.70 12.74 -2.54
C LEU A 75 -16.11 13.69 -1.49
N LEU A 76 -14.78 13.80 -1.38
CA LEU A 76 -14.12 14.68 -0.41
C LEU A 76 -14.49 16.17 -0.58
N ASN A 77 -14.89 16.58 -1.79
CA ASN A 77 -15.35 17.94 -2.07
C ASN A 77 -16.79 18.23 -1.61
N LEU A 78 -17.56 17.21 -1.21
CA LEU A 78 -18.93 17.36 -0.74
C LEU A 78 -19.08 18.29 0.48
N PRO A 79 -18.32 18.13 1.59
CA PRO A 79 -18.46 19.00 2.76
C PRO A 79 -18.11 20.46 2.51
N GLU A 80 -17.25 20.73 1.53
CA GLU A 80 -16.89 22.11 1.11
C GLU A 80 -18.06 22.81 0.40
N GLN A 81 -18.98 22.05 -0.21
CA GLN A 81 -20.19 22.58 -0.82
C GLN A 81 -21.33 22.58 0.21
N GLY A 82 -21.76 23.76 0.65
CA GLY A 82 -22.79 23.89 1.69
C GLY A 82 -24.09 23.11 1.38
N LEU A 83 -24.80 22.67 2.44
CA LEU A 83 -26.02 21.82 2.41
C LEU A 83 -27.16 22.30 1.50
N LEU A 84 -27.20 23.58 1.13
CA LEU A 84 -28.27 24.20 0.34
C LEU A 84 -27.96 24.26 -1.17
N TYR A 85 -26.89 23.61 -1.62
CA TYR A 85 -26.51 23.64 -3.03
C TYR A 85 -27.29 22.59 -3.84
N ASN A 86 -27.77 22.97 -5.03
CA ASN A 86 -28.48 22.07 -5.96
C ASN A 86 -27.68 20.82 -6.36
N ASN A 87 -26.36 20.82 -6.12
CA ASN A 87 -25.48 19.70 -6.45
C ASN A 87 -25.68 18.46 -5.58
N PHE A 88 -26.34 18.59 -4.41
CA PHE A 88 -26.57 17.45 -3.51
C PHE A 88 -27.27 16.28 -4.23
N PHE A 89 -28.20 16.58 -5.14
CA PHE A 89 -28.89 15.56 -5.93
C PHE A 89 -27.94 14.75 -6.82
N TYR A 90 -26.94 15.39 -7.44
CA TYR A 90 -25.94 14.71 -8.26
C TYR A 90 -25.03 13.80 -7.41
N TYR A 91 -24.61 14.27 -6.23
CA TYR A 91 -23.83 13.44 -5.29
C TYR A 91 -24.64 12.24 -4.77
N PHE A 92 -25.94 12.41 -4.52
CA PHE A 92 -26.81 11.32 -4.11
C PHE A 92 -26.98 10.26 -5.23
N ILE A 93 -27.19 10.69 -6.47
CA ILE A 93 -27.22 9.78 -7.63
C ILE A 93 -25.88 9.07 -7.79
N PHE A 94 -24.77 9.79 -7.65
CA PHE A 94 -23.43 9.22 -7.74
C PHE A 94 -23.21 8.11 -6.69
N LEU A 95 -23.60 8.34 -5.43
CA LEU A 95 -23.56 7.32 -4.37
C LEU A 95 -24.42 6.11 -4.68
N LEU A 96 -25.61 6.29 -5.25
CA LEU A 96 -26.47 5.17 -5.67
C LEU A 96 -25.79 4.32 -6.74
N ILE A 97 -25.21 4.94 -7.77
CA ILE A 97 -24.49 4.23 -8.84
C ILE A 97 -23.31 3.44 -8.26
N LEU A 98 -22.53 4.08 -7.38
CA LEU A 98 -21.39 3.46 -6.70
C LEU A 98 -21.82 2.23 -5.88
N SER A 99 -22.89 2.38 -5.08
CA SER A 99 -23.42 1.27 -4.28
C SER A 99 -23.91 0.11 -5.14
N ALA A 100 -24.56 0.39 -6.28
CA ALA A 100 -25.03 -0.62 -7.21
C ALA A 100 -23.88 -1.35 -7.91
N GLY A 101 -22.84 -0.61 -8.34
CA GLY A 101 -21.62 -1.18 -8.93
C GLY A 101 -20.93 -2.15 -7.97
N PHE A 102 -20.74 -1.73 -6.72
CA PHE A 102 -20.14 -2.59 -5.69
C PHE A 102 -20.95 -3.86 -5.43
N ILE A 103 -22.29 -3.75 -5.33
CA ILE A 103 -23.15 -4.93 -5.15
C ILE A 103 -23.01 -5.90 -6.33
N CYS A 104 -23.01 -5.40 -7.56
CA CYS A 104 -22.80 -6.24 -8.75
C CYS A 104 -21.46 -6.99 -8.71
N GLU A 105 -20.37 -6.32 -8.31
CA GLU A 105 -19.04 -6.93 -8.20
C GLU A 105 -18.98 -8.03 -7.13
N VAL A 106 -19.61 -7.80 -5.98
CA VAL A 106 -19.71 -8.78 -4.90
C VAL A 106 -20.50 -10.01 -5.37
N LEU A 107 -21.61 -9.81 -6.09
CA LEU A 107 -22.42 -10.91 -6.64
C LEU A 107 -21.68 -11.70 -7.72
N LEU A 108 -20.88 -11.03 -8.56
CA LEU A 108 -20.01 -11.67 -9.55
C LEU A 108 -18.85 -12.46 -8.93
N GLY A 109 -18.59 -12.27 -7.63
CA GLY A 109 -17.61 -13.04 -6.88
C GLY A 109 -16.16 -12.56 -7.07
N TYR A 110 -15.94 -11.39 -7.66
CA TYR A 110 -14.60 -10.82 -7.82
C TYR A 110 -13.91 -10.48 -6.49
N VAL A 111 -14.70 -10.33 -5.42
CA VAL A 111 -14.25 -10.03 -4.05
C VAL A 111 -14.12 -11.30 -3.21
N ARG A 112 -14.48 -12.48 -3.73
CA ARG A 112 -14.37 -13.73 -2.96
C ARG A 112 -12.91 -14.16 -2.88
N TRP A 113 -12.41 -14.24 -1.65
CA TRP A 113 -11.13 -14.87 -1.37
C TRP A 113 -11.35 -16.38 -1.26
N GLY A 114 -11.01 -17.10 -2.32
CA GLY A 114 -10.90 -18.55 -2.31
C GLY A 114 -9.43 -18.93 -2.12
N TYR A 115 -9.15 -19.78 -1.15
CA TYR A 115 -7.89 -20.52 -1.07
C TYR A 115 -7.72 -21.42 -2.28
#